data_AF-A0A852GHD7-F1
#
_entry.id   AF-A0A852GHD7-F1
#
_cell.length_a   1.000
_cell.length_b   1.000
_cell.length_c   1.000
_cell.angle_alpha   90.00
_cell.angle_beta   90.00
_cell.angle_gamma   90.00
#
_symmetry.space_group_name_H-M   'P 1'
#
loop_
_entity.id
_entity.type
_entity.pdbx_description
1 polymer ?
#
loop_
_entity_poly.entity_id
_entity_poly.type
_entity_poly.pdbx_seq_one_letter_code
_entity_poly.pdbx_strand_id
1 'polypeptide(L)' 'MSAESSTITVRLVRSFEHRNFRPVVYHGVNLDQTVKQFMNFVQKDVPSRTGLPPPFKNYKYGT' A
#
# COMPACT_ATOMS: atom_id res chain seq x y z
N MET A 1 25.00 -6.44 -9.72
CA MET A 1 23.72 -7.20 -9.81
C MET A 1 22.64 -6.19 -10.09
N SER A 2 21.88 -6.35 -11.18
CA SER A 2 20.72 -5.47 -11.43
C SER A 2 19.75 -5.70 -10.29
N ALA A 3 19.40 -4.66 -9.51
CA ALA A 3 18.39 -4.81 -8.47
C ALA A 3 17.09 -5.24 -9.15
N GLU A 4 16.60 -6.44 -8.83
CA GLU A 4 15.35 -6.93 -9.38
C GLU A 4 14.23 -6.02 -8.87
N SER A 5 13.56 -5.34 -9.80
CA SER A 5 12.50 -4.39 -9.50
C SER A 5 11.16 -4.95 -9.95
N SER A 6 10.14 -4.87 -9.10
CA SER A 6 8.81 -5.40 -9.39
C SER A 6 7.74 -4.32 -9.36
N THR A 7 6.58 -4.63 -9.96
CA THR A 7 5.37 -3.82 -9.82
C THR A 7 4.44 -4.47 -8.79
N ILE A 8 4.05 -3.72 -7.76
CA ILE A 8 3.15 -4.18 -6.70
C ILE A 8 1.88 -3.34 -6.70
N THR A 9 0.73 -4.01 -6.68
CA THR A 9 -0.57 -3.34 -6.50
C THR A 9 -1.02 -3.48 -5.05
N VAL A 10 -1.16 -2.35 -4.35
CA VAL A 10 -1.68 -2.27 -2.99
C VAL A 10 -3.16 -1.91 -3.05
N ARG A 11 -4.02 -2.72 -2.42
CA ARG A 11 -5.45 -2.43 -2.32
C ARG A 11 -5.74 -1.69 -1.02
N LEU A 12 -6.14 -0.43 -1.12
CA LEU A 12 -6.65 0.34 0.00
C LEU A 12 -8.12 0.00 0.20
N VAL A 13 -8.46 -0.52 1.38
CA VAL A 13 -9.83 -0.91 1.74
C VAL A 13 -10.40 0.10 2.73
N ARG A 14 -11.45 0.83 2.35
CA ARG A 14 -12.16 1.74 3.27
C ARG A 14 -13.25 1.03 4.07
N SER A 15 -13.98 0.15 3.42
CA SER A 15 -15.00 -0.70 4.02
C SER A 15 -15.04 -2.03 3.28
N PHE A 16 -14.87 -3.13 4.03
CA PHE A 16 -15.01 -4.48 3.49
C PHE A 16 -16.47 -4.78 3.13
N GLU A 17 -17.41 -4.38 3.99
CA GLU A 17 -18.86 -4.57 3.79
C GLU A 17 -19.34 -3.92 2.50
N HIS A 18 -18.97 -2.66 2.27
CA HIS A 18 -19.37 -1.93 1.07
C HIS A 18 -18.41 -2.14 -0.11
N ARG A 19 -17.46 -3.08 0.01
CA ARG A 19 -16.44 -3.39 -1.02
C ARG A 19 -15.76 -2.15 -1.58
N ASN A 20 -15.50 -1.17 -0.72
CA ASN A 20 -14.89 0.09 -1.12
C ASN A 20 -13.37 -0.09 -1.20
N PHE A 21 -12.93 -0.59 -2.35
CA PHE A 21 -11.54 -0.90 -2.67
C PHE A 21 -10.98 0.12 -3.66
N ARG A 22 -9.80 0.68 -3.38
CA ARG A 22 -9.04 1.51 -4.32
C ARG A 22 -7.66 0.90 -4.56
N PRO A 23 -7.32 0.47 -5.78
CA PRO A 23 -5.98 -0.02 -6.08
C PRO A 23 -5.00 1.14 -6.21
N VAL A 24 -3.79 0.93 -5.69
CA VAL A 24 -2.65 1.83 -5.80
C VAL A 24 -1.47 1.03 -6.34
N VAL A 25 -0.97 1.43 -7.51
CA VAL A 25 0.13 0.71 -8.17
C VAL A 25 1.46 1.39 -7.82
N TYR A 26 2.42 0.56 -7.42
CA TYR A 26 3.81 0.94 -7.13
C TYR A 26 4.72 0.23 -8.13
N HIS A 27 5.49 1.01 -8.88
CA HIS A 27 6.47 0.51 -9.84
C HIS A 27 7.88 0.59 -9.25
N GLY A 28 8.80 -0.24 -9.78
CA GLY A 28 10.21 -0.18 -9.39
C GLY A 28 10.46 -0.59 -7.93
N VAL A 29 9.59 -1.43 -7.35
CA VAL A 29 9.73 -1.86 -5.96
C VAL A 29 10.93 -2.78 -5.85
N ASN A 30 11.91 -2.37 -5.05
CA ASN A 30 13.09 -3.18 -4.73
C ASN A 30 12.66 -4.46 -4.00
N LEU A 31 13.05 -5.63 -4.52
CA LEU A 31 12.76 -6.93 -3.92
C LEU A 31 13.66 -7.29 -2.72
N ASP A 32 14.80 -6.61 -2.56
CA ASP A 32 15.71 -6.82 -1.41
C ASP A 32 15.20 -6.16 -0.13
N GLN A 33 14.20 -5.28 -0.22
CA GLN A 33 13.62 -4.63 0.96
C GLN A 33 12.68 -5.57 1.71
N THR A 34 12.64 -5.42 3.03
CA THR A 34 11.68 -6.16 3.86
C THR A 34 10.25 -5.65 3.63
N VAL A 35 9.27 -6.54 3.83
CA VAL A 35 7.84 -6.18 3.82
C VAL A 35 7.55 -5.01 4.77
N LYS A 36 8.20 -4.97 5.94
CA LYS A 36 8.04 -3.89 6.93
C LYS A 36 8.49 -2.54 6.38
N GLN A 37 9.62 -2.49 5.67
CA GLN A 37 10.11 -1.26 5.03
C GLN A 37 9.14 -0.79 3.96
N PHE A 38 8.66 -1.71 3.11
CA PHE A 38 7.66 -1.39 2.09
C PHE A 38 6.35 -0.85 2.70
N MET A 39 5.83 -1.50 3.74
CA MET A 39 4.62 -1.05 4.43
C MET A 39 4.77 0.33 5.08
N ASN A 40 5.93 0.62 5.69
CA ASN A 40 6.22 1.95 6.25
C ASN A 40 6.24 3.02 5.17
N PHE A 41 6.78 2.71 3.99
CA PHE A 41 6.74 3.60 2.83
C PHE A 41 5.30 3.85 2.37
N VAL A 42 4.51 2.80 2.16
CA VAL A 42 3.10 2.90 1.76
C VAL A 42 2.30 3.76 2.75
N GLN A 43 2.47 3.56 4.06
CA GLN A 43 1.77 4.34 5.09
C GLN A 43 2.10 5.84 5.06
N LYS A 44 3.31 6.21 4.63
CA LYS A 44 3.72 7.62 4.47
C LYS A 44 3.28 8.22 3.15
N ASP A 45 3.26 7.42 2.08
CA ASP A 45 2.89 7.84 0.72
C ASP A 45 1.38 8.00 0.54
N VAL A 46 0.58 7.09 1.07
CA VAL A 46 -0.87 7.07 0.88
C VAL A 46 -1.57 8.40 1.29
N PRO A 47 -1.22 9.05 2.42
CA PRO A 47 -1.81 10.33 2.81
C PRO A 47 -1.51 11.52 1.89
N SER A 48 -0.41 11.49 1.13
CA SER A 48 -0.06 12.58 0.21
C SER A 48 -0.69 12.42 -1.17
N ARG A 49 -1.29 11.26 -1.48
CA ARG A 49 -1.93 11.01 -2.77
C ARG A 49 -3.26 11.74 -2.89
N THR A 50 -3.40 12.50 -3.97
CA THR A 50 -4.64 13.17 -4.36
C THR A 50 -5.79 12.17 -4.53
N GLY A 51 -6.96 12.48 -3.98
CA GLY A 51 -8.18 11.65 -4.15
C GLY A 51 -8.37 10.55 -3.10
N LEU A 52 -7.50 10.47 -2.09
CA LEU A 52 -7.69 9.59 -0.94
C LEU A 52 -7.92 10.44 0.33
N PRO A 53 -9.18 10.61 0.78
CA PRO A 53 -9.45 11.43 1.94
C PRO A 53 -8.95 10.72 3.22
N PRO A 54 -8.20 11.42 4.10
CA PRO A 54 -7.89 10.90 5.42
C PRO A 54 -9.18 10.71 6.26
N PRO A 55 -9.18 9.86 7.31
CA PRO A 55 -8.03 9.16 7.91
C PRO A 55 -7.90 7.68 7.48
N PHE A 56 -6.66 7.19 7.34
CA PHE A 56 -6.36 5.76 7.14
C PHE A 56 -6.19 5.09 8.51
N LYS A 57 -7.04 4.10 8.82
CA LYS A 57 -6.90 3.29 10.03
C LYS A 57 -6.11 2.03 9.71
N ASN A 58 -5.10 1.73 10.52
CA ASN A 58 -4.45 0.42 10.51
C ASN A 58 -5.45 -0.61 11.06
N TYR A 59 -5.99 -1.48 10.19
CA TYR A 59 -6.75 -2.65 10.62
C TYR A 59 -5.78 -3.79 10.89
N LYS A 60 -5.86 -4.41 12.08
CA LYS A 60 -5.27 -5.73 12.29
C LYS A 60 -6.01 -6.69 11.37
N TYR A 61 -5.28 -7.50 10.61
CA TYR A 61 -5.88 -8.64 9.92
C TYR A 61 -6.59 -9.49 10.98
N GLY A 62 -7.88 -9.74 10.79
CA GLY A 62 -8.67 -10.57 11.69
C GLY A 62 -8.14 -12.00 11.67
N THR A 63 -8.02 -12.59 12.86
CA THR A 63 -7.97 -14.04 13.07
C THR A 63 -9.24 -14.69 12.54
#